data_AF-A0A0J5T6G5-F1
#
_entry.id   AF-A0A0J5T6G5-F1
#
_cell.length_a   1.000
_cell.length_b   1.000
_cell.length_c   1.000
_cell.angle_alpha   90.00
_cell.angle_beta   90.00
_cell.angle_gamma   90.00
#
_symmetry.space_group_name_H-M   'P 1'
#
loop_
_entity.id
_entity.type
_entity.pdbx_description
1 polymer ?
#
loop_
_entity_poly.entity_id
_entity_poly.type
_entity_poly.pdbx_seq_one_letter_code
_entity_poly.pdbx_strand_id
1 'polypeptide(L)'
;MDWVKIIHLLCVMGWMTSIFAVPRALIYWKRDFAATRTFGPLGDLTIRLYRFSAGLGVIALLTGLWLASVHGFPDWVWLKLGLVLVLAAHYGWTGRLVLRARRGIFTESDRYLRVFNELSVIGVIAILWVVVVKPF
;
A
#
# COMPACT_ATOMS: atom_id res chain seq x y z
N MET A 1 9.28 19.09 -16.08
CA MET A 1 8.44 18.44 -15.05
C MET A 1 9.01 17.11 -14.58
N ASP A 2 10.12 16.66 -15.15
CA ASP A 2 10.63 15.30 -14.96
C ASP A 2 11.05 15.03 -13.53
N TRP A 3 11.51 16.05 -12.79
CA TRP A 3 11.81 15.93 -11.38
C TRP A 3 10.58 15.56 -10.53
N VAL A 4 9.39 16.12 -10.81
CA VAL A 4 8.14 15.75 -10.12
C VAL A 4 7.80 14.30 -10.41
N LYS A 5 7.98 13.86 -11.66
CA LYS A 5 7.77 12.47 -12.06
C LYS A 5 8.75 11.52 -11.36
N ILE A 6 10.01 11.91 -11.21
CA ILE A 6 11.02 11.13 -10.46
C ILE A 6 10.59 10.98 -9.00
N ILE A 7 10.22 12.07 -8.33
CA ILE A 7 9.74 12.05 -6.94
C ILE A 7 8.48 11.18 -6.83
N HIS A 8 7.52 11.37 -7.73
CA HIS A 8 6.29 10.58 -7.77
C HIS A 8 6.58 9.08 -7.86
N LEU A 9 7.43 8.66 -8.81
CA LEU A 9 7.79 7.26 -9.01
C LEU A 9 8.51 6.69 -7.77
N LEU A 10 9.45 7.43 -7.19
CA LEU A 10 10.12 7.03 -5.95
C LEU A 10 9.12 6.80 -4.82
N CYS A 11 8.19 7.73 -4.63
CA CYS A 11 7.16 7.64 -3.60
C CYS A 11 6.18 6.49 -3.86
N VAL A 12 5.79 6.25 -5.11
CA VAL A 12 4.96 5.08 -5.49
C VAL A 12 5.68 3.79 -5.17
N MET A 13 6.94 3.62 -5.59
CA MET A 13 7.73 2.41 -5.28
C MET A 13 7.86 2.20 -3.77
N GLY A 14 8.16 3.26 -3.02
CA GLY A 14 8.21 3.22 -1.56
C GLY A 14 6.86 2.91 -0.91
N TRP A 15 5.75 3.37 -1.49
CA TRP A 15 4.41 3.01 -1.02
C TRP A 15 4.09 1.52 -1.27
N MET A 16 4.49 1.00 -2.45
CA MET A 16 4.28 -0.41 -2.80
C MET A 16 4.98 -1.38 -1.84
N THR A 17 6.12 -0.98 -1.25
CA THR A 17 6.83 -1.83 -0.28
C THR A 17 5.94 -2.31 0.86
N SER A 18 5.15 -1.42 1.47
CA SER A 18 4.28 -1.77 2.58
C SER A 18 3.01 -2.48 2.12
N ILE A 19 2.44 -2.06 1.00
CA ILE A 19 1.25 -2.70 0.40
C ILE A 19 1.48 -4.21 0.21
N PHE A 20 2.67 -4.62 -0.21
CA PHE A 20 3.01 -6.03 -0.44
C PHE A 20 3.68 -6.73 0.74
N ALA A 21 4.44 -6.01 1.57
CA ALA A 21 5.19 -6.63 2.66
C ALA A 21 4.38 -6.75 3.96
N VAL A 22 3.58 -5.73 4.32
CA VAL A 22 2.92 -5.67 5.64
C VAL A 22 1.90 -6.78 5.88
N PRO A 23 1.01 -7.14 4.92
CA PRO A 23 0.08 -8.26 5.13
C PRO A 23 0.80 -9.57 5.45
N ARG A 24 1.96 -9.82 4.81
CA ARG A 24 2.79 -11.00 5.08
C ARG A 24 3.54 -10.86 6.40
N ALA A 25 4.09 -9.68 6.70
CA ALA A 25 4.76 -9.40 7.97
C ALA A 25 3.82 -9.62 9.16
N LEU A 26 2.52 -9.32 9.02
CA LEU A 26 1.50 -9.62 10.03
C LEU A 26 1.34 -11.11 10.32
N ILE A 27 1.51 -11.99 9.33
CA ILE A 27 1.50 -13.45 9.53
C ILE A 27 2.68 -13.87 10.40
N TYR A 28 3.88 -13.38 10.08
CA TYR A 28 5.08 -13.70 10.85
C TYR A 28 5.02 -13.10 12.26
N TRP A 29 4.52 -11.88 12.39
CA TRP A 29 4.35 -11.22 13.68
C TRP A 29 3.33 -11.93 14.56
N LYS A 30 2.23 -12.42 13.99
CA LYS A 30 1.28 -13.27 14.70
C LYS A 30 1.94 -14.52 15.29
N ARG A 31 2.82 -15.19 14.52
CA ARG A 31 3.54 -16.40 14.96
C ARG A 31 4.55 -16.08 16.06
N ASP A 32 5.30 -15.00 15.90
CA ASP A 32 6.27 -14.50 16.89
C ASP A 32 5.58 -14.11 18.21
N PHE A 33 4.45 -13.40 18.12
CA PHE A 33 3.63 -13.04 19.27
C PHE A 33 3.01 -14.27 19.95
N ALA A 34 2.59 -15.29 19.19
CA ALA A 34 2.05 -16.51 19.78
C ALA A 34 3.11 -17.27 20.61
N ALA A 35 4.37 -17.25 20.17
CA ALA A 35 5.49 -17.90 20.85
C ALA A 35 6.02 -17.08 22.04
N THR A 36 6.21 -15.77 21.87
CA THR A 36 6.87 -14.92 22.88
C THR A 36 5.90 -14.17 23.79
N ARG A 37 4.65 -13.97 23.36
CA ARG A 37 3.67 -13.05 23.97
C ARG A 37 4.17 -11.62 24.11
N THR A 38 5.18 -11.24 23.32
CA THR A 38 5.74 -9.89 23.30
C THR A 38 5.55 -9.25 21.95
N PHE A 39 5.61 -7.92 21.90
CA PHE A 39 5.50 -7.16 20.66
C PHE A 39 6.62 -7.50 19.66
N GLY A 40 7.84 -7.71 20.16
CA GLY A 40 9.00 -8.17 19.40
C GLY A 40 9.56 -7.17 18.37
N PRO A 41 10.79 -7.41 17.87
CA PRO A 41 11.39 -6.61 16.79
C PRO A 41 10.56 -6.63 15.48
N LEU A 42 9.84 -7.73 15.24
CA LEU A 42 9.05 -7.89 14.03
C LEU A 42 7.81 -6.99 14.00
N GLY A 43 7.14 -6.82 15.14
CA GLY A 43 6.06 -5.85 15.28
C GLY A 43 6.56 -4.42 15.05
N ASP A 44 7.73 -4.10 15.60
CA ASP A 44 8.35 -2.78 15.46
C ASP A 44 8.69 -2.45 14.00
N LEU A 45 9.36 -3.38 13.31
CA LEU A 45 9.64 -3.29 11.88
C LEU A 45 8.36 -3.10 11.08
N THR A 46 7.32 -3.89 11.34
CA THR A 46 6.05 -3.84 10.61
C THR A 46 5.38 -2.47 10.74
N ILE A 47 5.34 -1.89 11.96
CA ILE A 47 4.75 -0.57 12.19
C ILE A 47 5.59 0.53 11.54
N ARG A 48 6.92 0.50 11.69
CA ARG A 48 7.79 1.52 11.08
C ARG A 48 7.66 1.49 9.56
N LEU A 49 7.66 0.30 8.97
CA LEU A 49 7.48 0.11 7.53
C LEU A 49 6.13 0.67 7.07
N TYR A 50 5.05 0.35 7.77
CA TYR A 50 3.72 0.87 7.47
C TYR A 50 3.66 2.41 7.53
N ARG A 51 4.20 3.01 8.59
CA ARG A 51 4.19 4.48 8.77
C ARG A 51 5.05 5.20 7.75
N PHE A 52 6.26 4.71 7.51
CA PHE A 52 7.18 5.27 6.52
C PHE A 52 6.55 5.25 5.13
N SER A 53 6.04 4.08 4.74
CA SER A 53 5.41 3.87 3.44
C SER A 53 4.09 4.64 3.29
N ALA A 54 3.33 4.85 4.37
CA ALA A 54 2.16 5.72 4.36
C ALA A 54 2.51 7.18 4.03
N GLY A 55 3.61 7.70 4.61
CA GLY A 55 4.12 9.04 4.29
C GLY A 55 4.47 9.18 2.81
N LEU A 56 5.16 8.18 2.25
CA LEU A 56 5.46 8.12 0.81
C LEU A 56 4.18 8.01 -0.04
N GLY A 57 3.18 7.24 0.41
CA GLY A 57 1.89 7.16 -0.25
C GLY A 57 1.17 8.50 -0.35
N VAL A 58 1.20 9.32 0.71
CA VAL A 58 0.63 10.68 0.68
C VAL A 58 1.35 11.55 -0.35
N ILE A 59 2.68 11.54 -0.37
CA ILE A 59 3.46 12.31 -1.34
C ILE A 59 3.19 11.81 -2.76
N ALA A 60 3.07 10.49 -2.96
CA ALA A 60 2.73 9.88 -4.25
C ALA A 60 1.35 10.35 -4.75
N LEU A 61 0.34 10.43 -3.88
CA LEU A 61 -0.99 10.92 -4.24
C LEU A 61 -0.96 12.41 -4.62
N LEU A 62 -0.32 13.25 -3.81
CA LEU A 62 -0.21 14.70 -4.08
C LEU A 62 0.53 14.98 -5.39
N THR A 63 1.68 14.35 -5.59
CA THR A 63 2.46 14.49 -6.84
C THR A 63 1.73 13.88 -8.04
N GLY A 64 0.97 12.80 -7.84
CA GLY A 64 0.15 12.18 -8.89
C GLY A 64 -1.00 13.09 -9.34
N LEU A 65 -1.69 13.74 -8.40
CA LEU A 65 -2.74 14.71 -8.68
C LEU A 65 -2.20 15.96 -9.36
N TRP A 66 -1.00 16.42 -8.98
CA TRP A 66 -0.32 17.51 -9.67
C TRP A 66 0.02 17.11 -11.12
N LEU A 67 0.62 15.94 -11.35
CA LEU A 67 0.89 15.48 -12.72
C LEU A 67 -0.41 15.38 -13.54
N ALA A 68 -1.48 14.87 -12.95
CA ALA A 68 -2.80 14.80 -13.57
C ALA A 68 -3.35 16.17 -13.98
N SER A 69 -3.20 17.20 -13.13
CA SER A 69 -3.67 18.55 -13.44
C SER A 69 -2.93 19.19 -14.61
N VAL A 70 -1.62 18.93 -14.74
CA VAL A 70 -0.85 19.43 -15.89
C VAL A 70 -1.19 18.68 -17.18
N HIS A 71 -1.60 17.42 -17.09
CA HIS A 71 -2.11 16.66 -18.25
C HIS A 71 -3.57 16.97 -18.60
N GLY A 72 -4.27 17.79 -17.81
CA GLY A 72 -5.67 18.16 -18.08
C GLY A 72 -6.70 17.08 -17.75
N PHE A 73 -6.36 16.10 -16.90
CA PHE A 73 -7.25 14.99 -16.51
C PHE A 73 -7.95 14.25 -17.68
N PRO A 74 -7.18 13.66 -18.61
CA PRO A 74 -7.76 12.79 -19.64
C PRO A 74 -8.49 11.59 -18.99
N ASP A 75 -9.41 10.98 -19.72
CA ASP A 75 -10.30 9.93 -19.20
C ASP A 75 -9.52 8.78 -18.51
N TRP A 76 -8.37 8.36 -19.06
CA TRP A 76 -7.52 7.32 -18.45
C TRP A 76 -6.98 7.70 -17.07
N VAL A 77 -6.78 8.99 -16.81
CA VAL A 77 -6.38 9.48 -15.49
C VAL A 77 -7.51 9.32 -14.49
N TRP A 78 -8.77 9.57 -14.86
CA TRP A 78 -9.91 9.32 -13.98
C TRP A 78 -10.05 7.84 -13.61
N LEU A 79 -9.89 6.94 -14.59
CA LEU A 79 -9.87 5.50 -14.32
C LEU A 79 -8.72 5.15 -13.36
N LYS A 80 -7.50 5.67 -13.63
CA LYS A 80 -6.33 5.44 -12.76
C LYS A 80 -6.59 5.94 -11.34
N LEU A 81 -7.15 7.13 -11.17
CA LEU A 81 -7.44 7.71 -9.86
C LEU A 81 -8.46 6.87 -9.09
N GLY A 82 -9.50 6.35 -9.75
CA GLY A 82 -10.44 5.42 -9.14
C GLY A 82 -9.76 4.15 -8.61
N LEU A 83 -8.88 3.54 -9.42
CA LEU A 83 -8.12 2.35 -9.01
C LEU A 83 -7.15 2.66 -7.86
N VAL A 84 -6.45 3.79 -7.91
CA VAL A 84 -5.54 4.24 -6.85
C VAL A 84 -6.31 4.50 -5.56
N LEU A 85 -7.53 5.03 -5.63
CA LEU A 85 -8.38 5.23 -4.45
C LEU A 85 -8.80 3.90 -3.81
N VAL A 86 -9.17 2.90 -4.62
CA VAL A 86 -9.45 1.54 -4.13
C VAL A 86 -8.22 0.94 -3.46
N LEU A 87 -7.03 1.11 -4.06
CA LEU A 87 -5.78 0.66 -3.48
C LEU A 87 -5.44 1.39 -2.17
N ALA A 88 -5.72 2.70 -2.10
CA ALA A 88 -5.55 3.49 -0.89
C ALA A 88 -6.49 3.05 0.23
N ALA A 89 -7.75 2.73 -0.10
CA ALA A 89 -8.72 2.18 0.85
C ALA A 89 -8.26 0.80 1.37
N HIS A 90 -7.77 -0.05 0.48
CA HIS A 90 -7.15 -1.33 0.83
C HIS A 90 -5.96 -1.14 1.77
N TYR A 91 -5.07 -0.18 1.48
CA TYR A 91 -3.95 0.17 2.34
C TYR A 91 -4.39 0.67 3.73
N GLY A 92 -5.44 1.49 3.79
CA GLY A 92 -6.06 1.92 5.04
C GLY A 92 -6.61 0.74 5.86
N TRP A 93 -7.14 -0.29 5.20
CA TRP A 93 -7.55 -1.53 5.86
C TRP A 93 -6.36 -2.28 6.46
N THR A 94 -5.24 -2.36 5.75
CA THR A 94 -3.97 -2.87 6.31
C THR A 94 -3.59 -2.13 7.59
N GLY A 95 -3.75 -0.80 7.62
CA GLY A 95 -3.56 0.01 8.83
C GLY A 95 -4.41 -0.42 10.01
N ARG A 96 -5.68 -0.77 9.77
CA ARG A 96 -6.57 -1.33 10.82
C ARG A 96 -6.04 -2.65 11.35
N LEU A 97 -5.56 -3.54 10.47
CA LEU A 97 -4.95 -4.81 10.87
C LEU A 97 -3.69 -4.59 11.72
N VAL A 98 -2.81 -3.66 11.32
CA VAL A 98 -1.60 -3.30 12.07
C VAL A 98 -1.94 -2.73 13.45
N LEU A 99 -2.96 -1.85 13.54
CA LEU A 99 -3.37 -1.27 14.81
C LEU A 99 -3.95 -2.32 15.78
N ARG A 100 -4.66 -3.33 15.25
CA ARG A 100 -5.17 -4.46 16.04
C ARG A 100 -4.04 -5.38 16.48
N ALA A 101 -3.12 -5.70 15.59
CA ALA A 101 -1.93 -6.50 15.90
C ALA A 101 -1.06 -5.84 16.99
N ARG A 102 -0.95 -4.49 17.00
CA ARG A 102 -0.28 -3.73 18.06
C ARG A 102 -0.91 -3.97 19.44
N ARG A 103 -2.20 -4.28 19.52
CA ARG A 103 -2.92 -4.63 20.75
C ARG A 103 -2.86 -6.13 21.07
N GLY A 104 -2.07 -6.92 20.32
CA GLY A 104 -2.01 -8.38 20.45
C GLY A 104 -3.22 -9.11 19.87
N ILE A 105 -4.06 -8.44 19.08
CA ILE A 105 -5.29 -9.01 18.52
C ILE A 105 -5.05 -9.43 17.07
N PHE A 106 -5.06 -10.75 16.84
CA PHE A 106 -4.90 -11.35 15.52
C PHE A 106 -6.10 -12.24 15.18
N THR A 107 -7.14 -11.69 14.54
CA THR A 107 -8.35 -12.47 14.16
C THR A 107 -8.24 -13.14 12.81
N GLU A 108 -7.44 -12.58 11.91
CA GLU A 108 -7.40 -13.07 10.54
C GLU A 108 -6.56 -14.35 10.42
N SER A 109 -7.01 -15.24 9.54
CA SER A 109 -6.26 -16.45 9.19
C SER A 109 -5.06 -16.12 8.29
N ASP A 110 -4.05 -16.96 8.31
CA ASP A 110 -2.87 -16.83 7.43
C ASP A 110 -3.29 -16.87 5.94
N ARG A 111 -4.32 -17.65 5.60
CA ARG A 111 -4.88 -17.71 4.24
C ARG A 111 -5.53 -16.38 3.85
N TYR A 112 -6.32 -15.78 4.75
CA TYR A 112 -6.93 -14.47 4.50
C TYR A 112 -5.86 -13.43 4.19
N LEU A 113 -4.80 -13.33 5.00
CA LEU A 113 -3.75 -12.33 4.80
C LEU A 113 -2.95 -12.53 3.50
N ARG A 114 -2.79 -13.79 3.04
CA ARG A 114 -2.18 -14.09 1.73
C ARG A 114 -3.08 -13.63 0.57
N VAL A 115 -4.36 -14.00 0.59
CA VAL A 115 -5.32 -13.59 -0.45
C VAL A 115 -5.48 -12.07 -0.46
N PHE A 116 -5.54 -11.46 0.71
CA PHE A 116 -5.60 -10.01 0.86
C PHE A 116 -4.40 -9.32 0.19
N ASN A 117 -3.20 -9.88 0.34
CA ASN A 117 -2.01 -9.40 -0.37
C ASN A 117 -2.08 -9.59 -1.89
N GLU A 118 -2.63 -10.71 -2.36
CA GLU A 118 -2.80 -10.99 -3.80
C GLU A 118 -3.78 -9.99 -4.46
N LEU A 119 -4.82 -9.57 -3.74
CA LEU A 119 -5.72 -8.50 -4.21
C LEU A 119 -4.96 -7.18 -4.47
N SER A 120 -3.99 -6.83 -3.63
CA SER A 120 -3.11 -5.67 -3.88
C SER A 120 -2.35 -5.81 -5.20
N VAL A 121 -1.83 -7.01 -5.48
CA VAL A 121 -1.05 -7.26 -6.70
C VAL A 121 -1.93 -7.08 -7.93
N ILE A 122 -3.15 -7.63 -7.90
CA ILE A 122 -4.13 -7.46 -8.99
C ILE A 122 -4.47 -5.98 -9.19
N GLY A 123 -4.71 -5.24 -8.10
CA GLY A 123 -4.97 -3.80 -8.16
C GLY A 123 -3.81 -3.00 -8.78
N VAL A 124 -2.57 -3.34 -8.41
CA VAL A 124 -1.37 -2.69 -8.98
C VAL A 124 -1.19 -3.05 -10.46
N ILE A 125 -1.44 -4.30 -10.86
CA ILE A 125 -1.41 -4.69 -12.28
C ILE A 125 -2.42 -3.88 -13.09
N ALA A 126 -3.65 -3.72 -12.58
CA ALA A 126 -4.67 -2.90 -13.23
C ALA A 126 -4.22 -1.43 -13.37
N ILE A 127 -3.64 -0.83 -12.32
CA ILE A 127 -3.11 0.53 -12.37
C ILE A 127 -1.98 0.65 -13.39
N LEU A 128 -1.05 -0.31 -13.43
CA LEU A 128 0.05 -0.33 -14.40
C LEU A 128 -0.47 -0.44 -15.83
N TRP A 129 -1.45 -1.30 -16.08
CA TRP A 129 -2.07 -1.42 -17.39
C TRP A 129 -2.67 -0.09 -17.84
N VAL A 130 -3.41 0.62 -16.99
CA VAL A 130 -3.98 1.94 -17.32
C VAL A 130 -2.88 2.97 -17.63
N VAL A 131 -1.78 2.97 -16.87
CA VAL A 131 -0.68 3.95 -17.09
C VAL A 131 0.12 3.67 -18.35
N VAL A 132 0.30 2.39 -18.71
CA VAL A 132 1.09 1.96 -19.87
C VAL A 132 0.27 2.06 -21.15
N VAL A 133 -0.93 1.49 -21.14
CA VAL A 133 -1.81 1.44 -22.32
C VAL A 133 -2.48 2.78 -22.56
N LYS A 134 -2.77 3.54 -21.49
CA LYS A 134 -3.55 4.79 -21.55
C LYS A 134 -4.80 4.59 -22.41
N PRO A 135 -5.67 3.63 -22.00
CA PRO A 135 -6.88 3.38 -22.76
C PRO A 135 -7.67 4.68 -22.78
N PHE A 136 -8.26 5.06 -23.92
CA PHE A 136 -9.04 6.30 -24.13
C PHE A 136 -8.27 7.63 -23.95
#